data_AF-A0A1J7IKR0-F1
#
_entry.id   AF-A0A1J7IKR0-F1
#
_cell.length_a   1.000
_cell.length_b   1.000
_cell.length_c   1.000
_cell.angle_alpha   90.00
_cell.angle_beta   90.00
_cell.angle_gamma   90.00
#
_symmetry.space_group_name_H-M   'P 1'
#
loop_
_entity.id
_entity.type
_entity.pdbx_description
1 polymer ?
#
loop_
_entity_poly.entity_id
_entity_poly.type
_entity_poly.pdbx_seq_one_letter_code
_entity_poly.pdbx_strand_id
1 'polypeptide(L)'
;LRSIYKEIGEGQRQSLSKLAVEHLEKTGRPLRLAIDISIWQFQVQAAKGGSNPAIRTLFYRLVRLLGHSIQPLFVFDGPNKPAFKRGKRSTGTGDATSKAMMKRLIRLFGFTVHDAPGEAEAECALLQQKGVVDAVLSEDVDTIMFGCGKTMRSWSAESKSGQTPTHVTVYDAERLRKGEKRLDREGMVLVALMSGGDYIPEGIPNCGVKLACEAARAGYGASLCRIKRSDQAAIDEWKADLLNQLRTNEKGFFRTKHKALSIPDSFPDMDVLRYYTHPVVSQQPTVERLGREFPSKTRVDIGGLREFVRDTFDWTYRAGAVKLVRVLAPSLLVQSLLDACTVDSEASGDHVTKRLKESTVVKAISNRRAHFSTDAMPELRISYVPIDMVPLDLDAEPVEEVASYGRDGLALNSDDEFDEEAAEVGDEAQAKKSKTKPFDVLGPNLIWVPEHIVQLGVPLTFEDWEESLRMKELAKEAAAAAPKRGRKRAVKKPDVVSGSLDKWVKVTKNLLLSSSPARGSNPFPDLLSSPTRSKPTRKPRGQAAPKQTSSSSTSQTNPWTLAGSQVTTARVTKSSSSGHTKPSTTRSGQPISATP
;
A
#
# COMPACT_ATOMS: atom_id res chain seq x y z
N LEU A 1 4.24 -11.89 -15.21
CA LEU A 1 5.21 -13.03 -15.06
C LEU A 1 5.96 -13.00 -13.71
N ARG A 2 6.20 -14.15 -13.03
CA ARG A 2 6.90 -14.19 -11.72
C ARG A 2 8.44 -14.17 -11.75
N SER A 3 9.07 -14.71 -12.79
CA SER A 3 10.55 -14.87 -12.86
C SER A 3 11.27 -13.70 -13.53
N ILE A 4 10.52 -12.79 -14.18
CA ILE A 4 11.06 -11.68 -14.98
C ILE A 4 11.83 -10.64 -14.16
N TYR A 5 11.53 -10.49 -12.86
CA TYR A 5 12.23 -9.58 -11.94
C TYR A 5 13.74 -9.78 -11.88
N LYS A 6 14.26 -10.98 -12.20
CA LYS A 6 15.71 -11.22 -12.30
C LYS A 6 16.35 -10.63 -13.57
N GLU A 7 15.53 -10.26 -14.56
CA GLU A 7 15.94 -9.70 -15.85
C GLU A 7 15.53 -8.24 -16.06
N ILE A 8 14.52 -7.72 -15.35
CA ILE A 8 14.24 -6.27 -15.25
C ILE A 8 14.83 -5.60 -14.00
N GLY A 9 15.44 -6.39 -13.09
CA GLY A 9 15.91 -5.94 -11.78
C GLY A 9 14.79 -5.90 -10.74
N GLU A 10 15.16 -5.64 -9.48
CA GLU A 10 14.19 -5.64 -8.38
C GLU A 10 13.36 -4.33 -8.29
N GLY A 11 13.69 -3.33 -9.11
CA GLY A 11 13.05 -2.01 -9.14
C GLY A 11 13.66 -1.04 -8.13
N GLN A 12 13.23 0.22 -8.14
CA GLN A 12 13.65 1.23 -7.16
C GLN A 12 12.62 1.36 -6.05
N ARG A 13 12.97 0.83 -4.88
CA ARG A 13 12.19 0.94 -3.65
C ARG A 13 12.27 2.37 -3.10
N GLN A 14 11.12 3.03 -2.96
CA GLN A 14 11.00 4.45 -2.59
C GLN A 14 9.71 4.67 -1.78
N SER A 15 9.74 5.65 -0.87
CA SER A 15 8.59 6.09 -0.07
C SER A 15 7.51 6.73 -0.95
N LEU A 16 6.26 6.31 -0.78
CA LEU A 16 5.14 6.81 -1.57
C LEU A 16 4.87 8.30 -1.30
N SER A 17 5.05 8.75 -0.05
CA SER A 17 4.95 10.16 0.33
C SER A 17 5.95 11.02 -0.44
N LYS A 18 7.21 10.57 -0.56
CA LYS A 18 8.26 11.29 -1.26
C LYS A 18 7.98 11.39 -2.76
N LEU A 19 7.57 10.30 -3.39
CA LEU A 19 7.18 10.30 -4.80
C LEU A 19 6.02 11.27 -5.10
N ALA A 20 5.07 11.40 -4.17
CA ALA A 20 3.93 12.31 -4.30
C ALA A 20 4.31 13.78 -4.06
N VAL A 21 5.24 14.07 -3.15
CA VAL A 21 5.70 15.44 -2.86
C VAL A 21 6.70 15.92 -3.91
N GLU A 22 7.66 15.08 -4.32
CA GLU A 22 8.56 15.38 -5.44
C GLU A 22 7.80 15.63 -6.76
N HIS A 23 6.62 15.03 -6.94
CA HIS A 23 5.75 15.33 -8.07
C HIS A 23 5.07 16.70 -7.93
N LEU A 24 4.57 17.02 -6.74
CA LEU A 24 3.96 18.31 -6.42
C LEU A 24 4.94 19.47 -6.64
N GLU A 25 6.16 19.35 -6.11
CA GLU A 25 7.27 20.30 -6.31
C GLU A 25 7.57 20.56 -7.80
N LYS A 26 7.60 19.50 -8.62
CA LYS A 26 8.04 19.56 -10.02
C LYS A 26 6.94 19.96 -11.01
N THR A 27 5.67 19.91 -10.61
CA THR A 27 4.52 20.11 -11.52
C THR A 27 3.48 21.10 -11.02
N GLY A 28 3.59 21.58 -9.78
CA GLY A 28 2.58 22.43 -9.13
C GLY A 28 1.27 21.71 -8.81
N ARG A 29 1.18 20.37 -8.97
CA ARG A 29 -0.06 19.61 -8.69
C ARG A 29 0.18 18.22 -8.08
N PRO A 30 -0.81 17.67 -7.36
CA PRO A 30 -0.80 16.29 -6.89
C PRO A 30 -0.49 15.26 -8.00
N LEU A 31 0.13 14.15 -7.58
CA LEU A 31 0.43 12.99 -8.40
C LEU A 31 -0.85 12.24 -8.77
N ARG A 32 -1.15 12.10 -10.06
CA ARG A 32 -2.30 11.31 -10.53
C ARG A 32 -1.91 9.86 -10.70
N LEU A 33 -2.62 8.95 -10.04
CA LEU A 33 -2.25 7.54 -9.95
C LEU A 33 -3.43 6.64 -10.35
N ALA A 34 -3.31 5.89 -11.44
CA ALA A 34 -4.26 4.81 -11.72
C ALA A 34 -3.92 3.59 -10.84
N ILE A 35 -4.91 3.08 -10.10
CA ILE A 35 -4.74 1.95 -9.19
C ILE A 35 -5.62 0.80 -9.70
N ASP A 36 -5.00 -0.34 -10.03
CA ASP A 36 -5.74 -1.57 -10.28
C ASP A 36 -6.33 -2.11 -8.98
N ILE A 37 -7.65 -2.33 -8.93
CA ILE A 37 -8.34 -2.91 -7.78
C ILE A 37 -7.98 -4.41 -7.55
N SER A 38 -7.34 -5.10 -8.51
CA SER A 38 -6.96 -6.51 -8.39
C SER A 38 -5.89 -6.77 -7.31
N ILE A 39 -4.94 -5.84 -7.11
CA ILE A 39 -3.93 -5.84 -6.03
C ILE A 39 -4.59 -6.17 -4.68
N TRP A 40 -5.73 -5.53 -4.47
CA TRP A 40 -6.43 -5.44 -3.22
C TRP A 40 -7.11 -6.76 -2.92
N GLN A 41 -7.87 -7.30 -3.88
CA GLN A 41 -8.63 -8.55 -3.76
C GLN A 41 -7.83 -9.72 -3.15
N PHE A 42 -6.52 -9.81 -3.41
CA PHE A 42 -5.65 -10.84 -2.80
C PHE A 42 -5.08 -10.45 -1.43
N GLN A 43 -4.57 -9.23 -1.27
CA GLN A 43 -3.98 -8.78 0.01
C GLN A 43 -5.03 -8.65 1.12
N VAL A 44 -6.25 -8.28 0.73
CA VAL A 44 -7.43 -8.05 1.55
C VAL A 44 -7.99 -9.34 2.18
N GLN A 45 -7.75 -10.52 1.57
CA GLN A 45 -8.18 -11.82 2.10
C GLN A 45 -7.31 -12.34 3.27
N ALA A 46 -6.16 -11.69 3.55
CA ALA A 46 -5.29 -12.10 4.65
C ALA A 46 -5.69 -11.50 6.02
N ALA A 47 -6.52 -10.45 6.02
CA ALA A 47 -6.96 -9.75 7.23
C ALA A 47 -7.91 -10.60 8.09
N LYS A 48 -7.79 -10.46 9.41
CA LYS A 48 -8.56 -11.21 10.42
C LYS A 48 -9.13 -10.26 11.47
N GLY A 49 -10.10 -10.74 12.24
CA GLY A 49 -10.76 -9.99 13.32
C GLY A 49 -11.82 -9.01 12.83
N GLY A 50 -12.79 -8.72 13.70
CA GLY A 50 -13.89 -7.77 13.44
C GLY A 50 -14.80 -8.12 12.25
N SER A 51 -15.71 -7.18 11.95
CA SER A 51 -16.64 -7.28 10.83
C SER A 51 -16.04 -6.71 9.54
N ASN A 52 -16.29 -7.43 8.44
CA ASN A 52 -15.77 -7.15 7.10
C ASN A 52 -14.27 -6.73 7.07
N PRO A 53 -13.34 -7.52 7.68
CA PRO A 53 -11.91 -7.19 7.75
C PRO A 53 -11.33 -6.84 6.38
N ALA A 54 -11.84 -7.48 5.34
CA ALA A 54 -11.54 -7.19 3.95
C ALA A 54 -11.75 -5.70 3.58
N ILE A 55 -12.99 -5.22 3.64
CA ILE A 55 -13.36 -3.84 3.30
C ILE A 55 -12.70 -2.85 4.28
N ARG A 56 -12.39 -3.29 5.50
CA ARG A 56 -11.68 -2.51 6.52
C ARG A 56 -10.21 -2.26 6.17
N THR A 57 -9.49 -3.26 5.65
CA THR A 57 -8.12 -3.07 5.12
C THR A 57 -8.09 -2.12 3.92
N LEU A 58 -9.14 -2.12 3.09
CA LEU A 58 -9.30 -1.10 2.05
C LEU A 58 -9.50 0.29 2.67
N PHE A 59 -10.45 0.47 3.61
CA PHE A 59 -10.72 1.73 4.31
C PHE A 59 -9.45 2.40 4.86
N TYR A 60 -8.68 1.70 5.71
CA TYR A 60 -7.46 2.27 6.33
C TYR A 60 -6.39 2.69 5.30
N ARG A 61 -6.34 2.01 4.14
CA ARG A 61 -5.41 2.38 3.05
C ARG A 61 -5.96 3.48 2.14
N LEU A 62 -7.28 3.64 2.02
CA LEU A 62 -7.90 4.84 1.40
C LEU A 62 -7.63 6.09 2.25
N VAL A 63 -7.74 5.98 3.58
CA VAL A 63 -7.31 7.02 4.53
C VAL A 63 -5.84 7.37 4.33
N ARG A 64 -4.98 6.36 4.11
CA ARG A 64 -3.55 6.58 3.83
C ARG A 64 -3.30 7.30 2.50
N LEU A 65 -4.09 7.02 1.46
CA LEU A 65 -4.03 7.77 0.20
C LEU A 65 -4.46 9.24 0.35
N LEU A 66 -5.50 9.53 1.15
CA LEU A 66 -5.85 10.92 1.51
C LEU A 66 -4.71 11.64 2.25
N GLY A 67 -3.89 10.90 3.01
CA GLY A 67 -2.72 11.42 3.72
C GLY A 67 -1.51 11.72 2.82
N HIS A 68 -1.65 11.68 1.50
CA HIS A 68 -0.59 11.95 0.52
C HIS A 68 -1.08 12.94 -0.55
N SER A 69 -0.17 13.63 -1.23
CA SER A 69 -0.45 14.49 -2.38
C SER A 69 -0.75 13.67 -3.66
N ILE A 70 -1.71 12.76 -3.57
CA ILE A 70 -2.09 11.81 -4.63
C ILE A 70 -3.57 11.98 -4.99
N GLN A 71 -3.86 11.98 -6.29
CA GLN A 71 -5.20 11.90 -6.86
C GLN A 71 -5.39 10.48 -7.45
N PRO A 72 -6.07 9.56 -6.76
CA PRO A 72 -6.21 8.18 -7.23
C PRO A 72 -7.43 7.99 -8.15
N LEU A 73 -7.22 7.20 -9.21
CA LEU A 73 -8.25 6.70 -10.12
C LEU A 73 -8.28 5.18 -10.00
N PHE A 74 -9.32 4.63 -9.38
CA PHE A 74 -9.46 3.19 -9.18
C PHE A 74 -10.07 2.54 -10.41
N VAL A 75 -9.30 1.70 -11.10
CA VAL A 75 -9.75 0.97 -12.28
C VAL A 75 -10.27 -0.40 -11.87
N PHE A 76 -11.51 -0.69 -12.25
CA PHE A 76 -12.17 -1.96 -12.05
C PHE A 76 -12.14 -2.81 -13.32
N ASP A 77 -11.97 -4.11 -13.09
CA ASP A 77 -12.00 -5.15 -14.12
C ASP A 77 -13.37 -5.34 -14.77
N GLY A 78 -13.37 -5.28 -16.10
CA GLY A 78 -14.54 -5.37 -16.98
C GLY A 78 -14.96 -6.78 -17.41
N PRO A 79 -15.96 -6.87 -18.31
CA PRO A 79 -16.49 -8.14 -18.80
C PRO A 79 -15.65 -8.77 -19.92
N ASN A 80 -15.00 -7.98 -20.79
CA ASN A 80 -14.32 -8.51 -22.00
C ASN A 80 -12.88 -8.98 -21.72
N LYS A 81 -12.68 -9.66 -20.60
CA LYS A 81 -11.42 -10.34 -20.30
C LYS A 81 -11.24 -11.59 -21.17
N PRO A 82 -10.01 -12.01 -21.46
CA PRO A 82 -9.73 -13.37 -21.92
C PRO A 82 -10.36 -14.42 -21.00
N ALA A 83 -10.98 -15.45 -21.59
CA ALA A 83 -11.80 -16.43 -20.87
C ALA A 83 -11.01 -17.32 -19.90
N PHE A 84 -9.68 -17.36 -20.04
CA PHE A 84 -8.73 -18.04 -19.16
C PHE A 84 -7.54 -17.13 -18.88
N LYS A 85 -7.09 -17.07 -17.62
CA LYS A 85 -5.85 -16.39 -17.19
C LYS A 85 -5.21 -17.24 -16.07
N ARG A 86 -3.89 -17.44 -16.11
CA ARG A 86 -3.10 -18.23 -15.13
C ARG A 86 -3.63 -19.66 -14.91
N GLY A 87 -4.08 -20.34 -15.97
CA GLY A 87 -4.61 -21.71 -15.90
C GLY A 87 -5.97 -21.85 -15.19
N LYS A 88 -6.61 -20.75 -14.82
CA LYS A 88 -7.99 -20.73 -14.30
C LYS A 88 -8.92 -20.12 -15.35
N ARG A 89 -10.14 -20.63 -15.43
CA ARG A 89 -11.22 -19.93 -16.14
C ARG A 89 -11.47 -18.60 -15.43
N SER A 90 -11.61 -17.52 -16.18
CA SER A 90 -11.95 -16.20 -15.63
C SER A 90 -13.33 -16.28 -14.98
N THR A 91 -13.37 -16.37 -13.65
CA THR A 91 -14.60 -16.57 -12.87
C THR A 91 -15.42 -15.28 -12.82
N GLY A 92 -16.21 -15.05 -13.86
CA GLY A 92 -17.23 -14.01 -13.87
C GLY A 92 -18.18 -14.13 -12.68
N THR A 93 -18.69 -12.98 -12.22
CA THR A 93 -19.76 -12.88 -11.22
C THR A 93 -19.43 -13.38 -9.80
N GLY A 94 -18.19 -13.79 -9.51
CA GLY A 94 -17.81 -14.37 -8.21
C GLY A 94 -17.92 -13.44 -7.00
N ASP A 95 -17.95 -12.12 -7.19
CA ASP A 95 -18.10 -11.14 -6.12
C ASP A 95 -18.67 -9.80 -6.62
N ALA A 96 -19.95 -9.80 -7.01
CA ALA A 96 -20.65 -8.56 -7.37
C ALA A 96 -20.88 -7.64 -6.16
N THR A 97 -21.15 -8.22 -4.99
CA THR A 97 -21.52 -7.50 -3.77
C THR A 97 -20.35 -6.74 -3.17
N SER A 98 -19.17 -7.34 -2.96
CA SER A 98 -18.02 -6.59 -2.45
C SER A 98 -17.44 -5.65 -3.51
N LYS A 99 -17.53 -5.97 -4.82
CA LYS A 99 -17.27 -4.95 -5.87
C LYS A 99 -18.17 -3.72 -5.71
N ALA A 100 -19.47 -3.89 -5.40
CA ALA A 100 -20.37 -2.78 -5.12
C ALA A 100 -20.01 -2.03 -3.82
N MET A 101 -19.67 -2.74 -2.73
CA MET A 101 -19.24 -2.13 -1.46
C MET A 101 -17.92 -1.34 -1.62
N MET A 102 -16.92 -1.89 -2.31
CA MET A 102 -15.67 -1.20 -2.63
C MET A 102 -15.95 0.08 -3.45
N LYS A 103 -16.85 0.02 -4.45
CA LYS A 103 -17.24 1.22 -5.23
C LYS A 103 -18.04 2.25 -4.42
N ARG A 104 -18.89 1.83 -3.46
CA ARG A 104 -19.54 2.76 -2.51
C ARG A 104 -18.46 3.45 -1.68
N LEU A 105 -17.56 2.67 -1.08
CA LEU A 105 -16.50 3.18 -0.21
C LEU A 105 -15.57 4.16 -0.92
N ILE A 106 -15.04 3.81 -2.10
CA ILE A 106 -14.14 4.67 -2.87
C ILE A 106 -14.82 6.02 -3.20
N ARG A 107 -16.11 6.03 -3.52
CA ARG A 107 -16.88 7.27 -3.78
C ARG A 107 -17.12 8.10 -2.52
N LEU A 108 -17.35 7.47 -1.36
CA LEU A 108 -17.44 8.17 -0.08
C LEU A 108 -16.13 8.87 0.30
N PHE A 109 -14.99 8.35 -0.15
CA PHE A 109 -13.69 9.02 -0.06
C PHE A 109 -13.47 10.12 -1.12
N GLY A 110 -14.48 10.48 -1.93
CA GLY A 110 -14.36 11.44 -3.04
C GLY A 110 -13.58 10.93 -4.25
N PHE A 111 -13.00 9.73 -4.18
CA PHE A 111 -12.11 9.19 -5.20
C PHE A 111 -12.85 8.69 -6.45
N THR A 112 -12.14 8.72 -7.57
CA THR A 112 -12.70 8.38 -8.88
C THR A 112 -12.69 6.87 -9.12
N VAL A 113 -13.82 6.33 -9.56
CA VAL A 113 -14.00 4.92 -9.97
C VAL A 113 -14.18 4.88 -11.48
N HIS A 114 -13.41 4.04 -12.15
CA HIS A 114 -13.55 3.73 -13.57
C HIS A 114 -13.74 2.22 -13.78
N ASP A 115 -14.47 1.84 -14.82
CA ASP A 115 -14.67 0.45 -15.24
C ASP A 115 -14.00 0.24 -16.60
N ALA A 116 -12.93 -0.55 -16.64
CA ALA A 116 -12.29 -0.97 -17.88
C ALA A 116 -13.27 -1.82 -18.72
N PRO A 117 -13.20 -1.80 -20.06
CA PRO A 117 -13.98 -2.73 -20.88
C PRO A 117 -13.42 -4.16 -20.84
N GLY A 118 -12.10 -4.31 -20.62
CA GLY A 118 -11.38 -5.58 -20.51
C GLY A 118 -10.66 -5.73 -19.18
N GLU A 119 -9.33 -5.71 -19.19
CA GLU A 119 -8.49 -5.88 -18.00
C GLU A 119 -8.01 -4.53 -17.44
N ALA A 120 -8.11 -4.36 -16.11
CA ALA A 120 -7.76 -3.10 -15.45
C ALA A 120 -6.31 -2.66 -15.69
N GLU A 121 -5.35 -3.59 -15.72
CA GLU A 121 -3.93 -3.29 -15.96
C GLU A 121 -3.64 -2.64 -17.32
N ALA A 122 -4.33 -3.10 -18.37
CA ALA A 122 -4.18 -2.56 -19.72
C ALA A 122 -4.84 -1.18 -19.85
N GLU A 123 -5.98 -1.00 -19.20
CA GLU A 123 -6.67 0.29 -19.10
C GLU A 123 -5.82 1.31 -18.32
N CYS A 124 -5.25 0.93 -17.17
CA CYS A 124 -4.30 1.76 -16.42
C CYS A 124 -3.11 2.22 -17.30
N ALA A 125 -2.55 1.32 -18.10
CA ALA A 125 -1.46 1.65 -19.02
C ALA A 125 -1.89 2.65 -20.11
N LEU A 126 -3.10 2.48 -20.69
CA LEU A 126 -3.67 3.44 -21.65
C LEU A 126 -3.88 4.81 -21.02
N LEU A 127 -4.47 4.88 -19.82
CA LEU A 127 -4.74 6.14 -19.12
C LEU A 127 -3.46 6.94 -18.85
N GLN A 128 -2.34 6.26 -18.58
CA GLN A 128 -1.03 6.91 -18.49
C GLN A 128 -0.51 7.39 -19.85
N GLN A 129 -0.55 6.54 -20.89
CA GLN A 129 -0.13 6.92 -22.25
C GLN A 129 -0.89 8.12 -22.81
N LYS A 130 -2.12 8.35 -22.33
CA LYS A 130 -3.01 9.44 -22.72
C LYS A 130 -2.97 10.63 -21.74
N GLY A 131 -2.08 10.63 -20.74
CA GLY A 131 -1.88 11.76 -19.82
C GLY A 131 -3.00 12.00 -18.81
N VAL A 132 -3.92 11.04 -18.63
CA VAL A 132 -4.97 11.13 -17.60
C VAL A 132 -4.35 10.92 -16.21
N VAL A 133 -3.34 10.05 -16.12
CA VAL A 133 -2.55 9.77 -14.90
C VAL A 133 -1.04 9.81 -15.19
N ASP A 134 -0.24 10.06 -14.15
CA ASP A 134 1.23 10.17 -14.23
C ASP A 134 1.93 8.83 -13.98
N ALA A 135 1.28 7.94 -13.22
CA ALA A 135 1.79 6.63 -12.81
C ALA A 135 0.67 5.58 -12.75
N VAL A 136 1.05 4.31 -12.77
CA VAL A 136 0.17 3.16 -12.48
C VAL A 136 0.65 2.44 -11.24
N LEU A 137 -0.27 1.97 -10.40
CA LEU A 137 -0.05 1.02 -9.32
C LEU A 137 -0.73 -0.33 -9.70
N SER A 138 0.06 -1.39 -9.88
CA SER A 138 -0.35 -2.81 -10.05
C SER A 138 0.61 -3.71 -9.28
N GLU A 139 0.25 -4.95 -8.94
CA GLU A 139 1.24 -5.92 -8.43
C GLU A 139 2.10 -6.51 -9.56
N ASP A 140 1.54 -6.60 -10.77
CA ASP A 140 2.17 -7.24 -11.92
C ASP A 140 2.76 -6.21 -12.89
N VAL A 141 3.99 -6.49 -13.36
CA VAL A 141 4.71 -5.69 -14.36
C VAL A 141 4.19 -5.90 -15.78
N ASP A 142 3.11 -6.66 -15.93
CA ASP A 142 2.42 -6.89 -17.20
C ASP A 142 1.80 -5.56 -17.71
N THR A 143 1.55 -4.60 -16.81
CA THR A 143 1.36 -3.17 -17.12
C THR A 143 2.38 -2.58 -18.12
N ILE A 144 3.67 -2.97 -18.05
CA ILE A 144 4.72 -2.50 -18.97
C ILE A 144 4.54 -3.13 -20.36
N MET A 145 4.02 -4.37 -20.45
CA MET A 145 3.71 -5.03 -21.74
C MET A 145 2.51 -4.39 -22.45
N PHE A 146 1.58 -3.77 -21.72
CA PHE A 146 0.56 -2.89 -22.29
C PHE A 146 1.10 -1.48 -22.62
N GLY A 147 2.36 -1.19 -22.28
CA GLY A 147 3.08 0.05 -22.60
C GLY A 147 3.04 1.12 -21.51
N CYS A 148 2.88 0.74 -20.24
CA CYS A 148 3.06 1.67 -19.12
C CYS A 148 4.51 2.17 -19.04
N GLY A 149 4.72 3.48 -19.00
CA GLY A 149 6.04 4.11 -18.90
C GLY A 149 6.59 4.15 -17.48
N LYS A 150 5.73 4.33 -16.47
CA LYS A 150 6.08 4.30 -15.04
C LYS A 150 5.07 3.49 -14.24
N THR A 151 5.50 2.33 -13.74
CA THR A 151 4.64 1.43 -12.94
C THR A 151 5.21 1.25 -11.54
N MET A 152 4.33 1.17 -10.56
CA MET A 152 4.63 0.99 -9.14
C MET A 152 3.98 -0.31 -8.68
N ARG A 153 4.67 -1.08 -7.82
CA ARG A 153 4.14 -2.33 -7.26
C ARG A 153 4.50 -2.54 -5.81
N SER A 154 3.82 -3.49 -5.15
CA SER A 154 4.07 -3.87 -3.76
C SER A 154 4.04 -2.68 -2.80
N TRP A 155 2.88 -2.01 -2.67
CA TRP A 155 2.70 -1.00 -1.63
C TRP A 155 2.65 -1.70 -0.26
N SER A 156 3.75 -1.59 0.48
CA SER A 156 4.02 -2.38 1.69
C SER A 156 4.99 -1.66 2.63
N ALA A 157 5.24 -2.24 3.80
CA ALA A 157 6.27 -1.73 4.70
C ALA A 157 7.66 -1.89 4.10
N GLU A 158 8.64 -1.12 4.58
CA GLU A 158 10.02 -1.21 4.08
C GLU A 158 10.82 -2.30 4.78
N SER A 159 10.78 -2.32 6.12
CA SER A 159 11.31 -3.43 6.90
C SER A 159 10.33 -4.61 6.90
N LYS A 160 10.87 -5.83 6.94
CA LYS A 160 10.07 -7.07 7.07
C LYS A 160 9.38 -7.23 8.44
N SER A 161 9.67 -6.33 9.38
CA SER A 161 9.08 -6.24 10.72
C SER A 161 8.03 -5.13 10.85
N GLY A 162 8.00 -4.16 9.93
CA GLY A 162 7.03 -3.07 9.96
C GLY A 162 5.66 -3.52 9.43
N GLN A 163 4.58 -3.05 10.06
CA GLN A 163 3.22 -3.26 9.58
C GLN A 163 2.78 -2.16 8.59
N THR A 164 3.24 -0.93 8.82
CA THR A 164 2.80 0.28 8.10
C THR A 164 3.22 0.28 6.61
N PRO A 165 2.30 0.13 5.64
CA PRO A 165 2.62 0.36 4.24
C PRO A 165 3.04 1.81 3.99
N THR A 166 4.25 2.00 3.50
CA THR A 166 4.92 3.31 3.31
C THR A 166 5.67 3.40 1.99
N HIS A 167 6.17 2.27 1.47
CA HIS A 167 7.04 2.23 0.30
C HIS A 167 6.42 1.46 -0.86
N VAL A 168 6.79 1.85 -2.07
CA VAL A 168 6.45 1.20 -3.34
C VAL A 168 7.72 0.87 -4.10
N THR A 169 7.66 -0.17 -4.92
CA THR A 169 8.74 -0.56 -5.82
C THR A 169 8.46 -0.02 -7.21
N VAL A 170 9.22 0.99 -7.64
CA VAL A 170 9.03 1.71 -8.90
C VAL A 170 9.85 1.09 -10.03
N TYR A 171 9.20 0.88 -11.17
CA TYR A 171 9.82 0.51 -12.44
C TYR A 171 9.55 1.61 -13.47
N ASP A 172 10.56 1.91 -14.27
CA ASP A 172 10.54 2.99 -15.25
C ASP A 172 11.02 2.43 -16.59
N ALA A 173 10.13 2.41 -17.59
CA ALA A 173 10.36 1.72 -18.86
C ALA A 173 11.52 2.33 -19.64
N GLU A 174 11.76 3.64 -19.51
CA GLU A 174 12.92 4.29 -20.12
C GLU A 174 14.24 3.81 -19.50
N ARG A 175 14.26 3.56 -18.18
CA ARG A 175 15.43 2.97 -17.51
C ARG A 175 15.61 1.48 -17.88
N LEU A 176 14.54 0.71 -18.05
CA LEU A 176 14.62 -0.68 -18.53
C LEU A 176 15.13 -0.78 -19.97
N ARG A 177 14.69 0.14 -20.84
CA ARG A 177 15.14 0.25 -22.24
C ARG A 177 16.61 0.67 -22.36
N LYS A 178 17.08 1.55 -21.48
CA LYS A 178 18.47 2.08 -21.47
C LYS A 178 19.46 1.25 -20.66
N GLY A 179 19.00 0.43 -19.72
CA GLY A 179 19.85 -0.39 -18.85
C GLY A 179 20.53 -1.55 -19.58
N GLU A 180 21.52 -2.16 -18.90
CA GLU A 180 22.38 -3.25 -19.42
C GLU A 180 21.61 -4.37 -20.13
N LYS A 181 20.44 -4.73 -19.57
CA LYS A 181 19.63 -5.86 -20.02
C LYS A 181 18.68 -5.55 -21.18
N ARG A 182 18.59 -4.28 -21.62
CA ARG A 182 17.87 -3.78 -22.80
C ARG A 182 16.58 -4.55 -23.11
N LEU A 183 15.57 -4.38 -22.25
CA LEU A 183 14.27 -5.02 -22.43
C LEU A 183 13.19 -3.94 -22.57
N ASP A 184 12.60 -3.88 -23.75
CA ASP A 184 11.50 -2.98 -24.13
C ASP A 184 10.14 -3.72 -24.06
N ARG A 185 9.06 -3.03 -24.43
CA ARG A 185 7.69 -3.58 -24.40
C ARG A 185 7.60 -4.84 -25.27
N GLU A 186 8.06 -4.74 -26.50
CA GLU A 186 8.05 -5.79 -27.51
C GLU A 186 8.89 -7.00 -27.07
N GLY A 187 10.05 -6.77 -26.45
CA GLY A 187 10.88 -7.78 -25.83
C GLY A 187 10.22 -8.46 -24.63
N MET A 188 9.56 -7.72 -23.74
CA MET A 188 8.78 -8.30 -22.63
C MET A 188 7.61 -9.16 -23.15
N VAL A 189 6.93 -8.74 -24.21
CA VAL A 189 5.85 -9.52 -24.84
C VAL A 189 6.37 -10.81 -25.47
N LEU A 190 7.53 -10.80 -26.13
CA LEU A 190 8.17 -12.04 -26.58
C LEU A 190 8.54 -12.95 -25.41
N VAL A 191 9.03 -12.39 -24.29
CA VAL A 191 9.31 -13.16 -23.07
C VAL A 191 8.05 -13.84 -22.52
N ALA A 192 6.91 -13.15 -22.53
CA ALA A 192 5.61 -13.74 -22.16
C ALA A 192 5.21 -14.91 -23.08
N LEU A 193 5.31 -14.73 -24.40
CA LEU A 193 4.96 -15.77 -25.37
C LEU A 193 5.89 -16.99 -25.31
N MET A 194 7.20 -16.78 -25.18
CA MET A 194 8.18 -17.86 -25.21
C MET A 194 8.29 -18.63 -23.88
N SER A 195 8.15 -17.97 -22.72
CA SER A 195 8.53 -18.55 -21.42
C SER A 195 7.41 -18.77 -20.40
N GLY A 196 6.16 -18.61 -20.82
CA GLY A 196 4.97 -18.75 -19.98
C GLY A 196 4.48 -17.39 -19.48
N GLY A 197 3.42 -16.91 -20.12
CA GLY A 197 2.72 -15.68 -19.79
C GLY A 197 1.44 -15.94 -19.02
N ASP A 198 0.65 -14.89 -18.84
CA ASP A 198 -0.61 -14.97 -18.10
C ASP A 198 -1.75 -15.62 -18.90
N TYR A 199 -1.70 -15.52 -20.23
CA TYR A 199 -2.68 -16.12 -21.15
C TYR A 199 -2.30 -17.53 -21.60
N ILE A 200 -1.01 -17.77 -21.88
CA ILE A 200 -0.44 -19.10 -22.16
C ILE A 200 0.60 -19.41 -21.07
N PRO A 201 0.24 -20.13 -20.00
CA PRO A 201 1.18 -20.46 -18.92
C PRO A 201 2.32 -21.39 -19.32
N GLU A 202 2.13 -22.18 -20.38
CA GLU A 202 3.05 -23.24 -20.82
C GLU A 202 4.21 -22.73 -21.67
N GLY A 203 4.01 -21.65 -22.44
CA GLY A 203 5.00 -21.07 -23.35
C GLY A 203 5.51 -22.07 -24.40
N ILE A 204 6.80 -21.98 -24.74
CA ILE A 204 7.52 -23.03 -25.46
C ILE A 204 8.06 -24.03 -24.41
N PRO A 205 7.77 -25.35 -24.52
CA PRO A 205 8.26 -26.34 -23.57
C PRO A 205 9.79 -26.30 -23.40
N ASN A 206 10.26 -26.21 -22.15
CA ASN A 206 11.66 -26.05 -21.76
C ASN A 206 12.32 -24.68 -22.10
N CYS A 207 11.57 -23.68 -22.59
CA CYS A 207 12.10 -22.33 -22.80
C CYS A 207 11.97 -21.46 -21.54
N GLY A 208 13.05 -21.30 -20.77
CA GLY A 208 13.07 -20.42 -19.61
C GLY A 208 13.24 -18.94 -19.96
N VAL A 209 12.78 -18.04 -19.07
CA VAL A 209 12.86 -16.56 -19.20
C VAL A 209 14.23 -16.07 -19.69
N LYS A 210 15.35 -16.66 -19.24
CA LYS A 210 16.69 -16.26 -19.69
C LYS A 210 16.89 -16.37 -21.19
N LEU A 211 16.46 -17.49 -21.78
CA LEU A 211 16.56 -17.76 -23.21
C LEU A 211 15.64 -16.82 -24.01
N ALA A 212 14.45 -16.56 -23.49
CA ALA A 212 13.53 -15.60 -24.09
C ALA A 212 14.04 -14.15 -24.00
N CYS A 213 14.74 -13.77 -22.93
CA CYS A 213 15.42 -12.47 -22.84
C CYS A 213 16.64 -12.36 -23.77
N GLU A 214 17.36 -13.45 -24.03
CA GLU A 214 18.40 -13.52 -25.07
C GLU A 214 17.77 -13.30 -26.46
N ALA A 215 16.64 -13.96 -26.77
CA ALA A 215 15.90 -13.72 -28.02
C ALA A 215 15.32 -12.29 -28.14
N ALA A 216 14.82 -11.72 -27.03
CA ALA A 216 14.33 -10.35 -27.00
C ALA A 216 15.45 -9.33 -27.31
N ARG A 217 16.63 -9.47 -26.71
CA ARG A 217 17.81 -8.63 -26.95
C ARG A 217 18.34 -8.75 -28.38
N ALA A 218 18.15 -9.90 -29.02
CA ALA A 218 18.43 -10.13 -30.44
C ALA A 218 17.40 -9.47 -31.40
N GLY A 219 16.39 -8.79 -30.87
CA GLY A 219 15.39 -8.03 -31.65
C GLY A 219 14.18 -8.84 -32.12
N TYR A 220 14.08 -10.13 -31.81
CA TYR A 220 12.96 -10.98 -32.27
C TYR A 220 11.59 -10.48 -31.81
N GLY A 221 11.50 -9.79 -30.67
CA GLY A 221 10.24 -9.21 -30.18
C GLY A 221 9.78 -8.03 -31.03
N ALA A 222 10.71 -7.13 -31.36
CA ALA A 222 10.45 -5.97 -32.19
C ALA A 222 10.18 -6.32 -33.67
N SER A 223 10.73 -7.43 -34.18
CA SER A 223 10.34 -7.96 -35.50
C SER A 223 8.97 -8.65 -35.47
N LEU A 224 8.69 -9.49 -34.46
CA LEU A 224 7.38 -10.16 -34.31
C LEU A 224 6.23 -9.14 -34.23
N CYS A 225 6.38 -8.09 -33.42
CA CYS A 225 5.34 -7.08 -33.23
C CYS A 225 5.09 -6.20 -34.47
N ARG A 226 5.90 -6.30 -35.54
CA ARG A 226 5.69 -5.62 -36.82
C ARG A 226 4.96 -6.50 -37.85
N ILE A 227 4.92 -7.82 -37.66
CA ILE A 227 4.30 -8.74 -38.60
C ILE A 227 2.78 -8.68 -38.47
N LYS A 228 2.08 -8.59 -39.60
CA LYS A 228 0.61 -8.58 -39.66
C LYS A 228 0.08 -10.00 -39.46
N ARG A 229 -1.01 -10.17 -38.69
CA ARG A 229 -1.69 -11.47 -38.48
C ARG A 229 -2.05 -12.19 -39.80
N SER A 230 -2.30 -11.45 -40.88
CA SER A 230 -2.64 -12.00 -42.21
C SER A 230 -1.44 -12.53 -43.00
N ASP A 231 -0.21 -12.24 -42.56
CA ASP A 231 1.02 -12.51 -43.30
C ASP A 231 1.70 -13.78 -42.75
N GLN A 232 1.12 -14.94 -43.08
CA GLN A 232 1.65 -16.22 -42.60
C GLN A 232 3.07 -16.49 -43.10
N ALA A 233 3.43 -16.03 -44.30
CA ALA A 233 4.77 -16.19 -44.85
C ALA A 233 5.83 -15.47 -43.98
N ALA A 234 5.57 -14.23 -43.57
CA ALA A 234 6.46 -13.51 -42.66
C ALA A 234 6.51 -14.12 -41.24
N ILE A 235 5.41 -14.70 -40.76
CA ILE A 235 5.39 -15.45 -39.48
C ILE A 235 6.27 -16.71 -39.57
N ASP A 236 6.15 -17.46 -40.65
CA ASP A 236 6.89 -18.71 -40.87
C ASP A 236 8.40 -18.43 -41.11
N GLU A 237 8.75 -17.38 -41.85
CA GLU A 237 10.13 -16.91 -42.02
C GLU A 237 10.75 -16.48 -40.67
N TRP A 238 10.04 -15.67 -39.89
CA TRP A 238 10.47 -15.25 -38.55
C TRP A 238 10.68 -16.44 -37.61
N LYS A 239 9.75 -17.41 -37.65
CA LYS A 239 9.83 -18.66 -36.89
C LYS A 239 11.03 -19.50 -37.34
N ALA A 240 11.32 -19.54 -38.64
CA ALA A 240 12.44 -20.27 -39.20
C ALA A 240 13.81 -19.67 -38.82
N ASP A 241 14.01 -18.34 -38.87
CA ASP A 241 15.28 -17.75 -38.41
C ASP A 241 15.47 -17.90 -36.90
N LEU A 242 14.42 -17.69 -36.08
CA LEU A 242 14.49 -17.91 -34.64
C LEU A 242 14.88 -19.37 -34.32
N LEU A 243 14.23 -20.34 -34.96
CA LEU A 243 14.50 -21.77 -34.80
C LEU A 243 15.90 -22.15 -35.34
N ASN A 244 16.36 -21.56 -36.44
CA ASN A 244 17.72 -21.72 -36.94
C ASN A 244 18.73 -21.22 -35.90
N GLN A 245 18.63 -19.96 -35.47
CA GLN A 245 19.58 -19.37 -34.52
C GLN A 245 19.56 -20.08 -33.16
N LEU A 246 18.41 -20.61 -32.70
CA LEU A 246 18.36 -21.46 -31.51
C LEU A 246 19.14 -22.78 -31.69
N ARG A 247 19.16 -23.37 -32.89
CA ARG A 247 19.88 -24.62 -33.19
C ARG A 247 21.36 -24.43 -33.51
N THR A 248 21.70 -23.36 -34.25
CA THR A 248 23.05 -23.09 -34.77
C THR A 248 23.82 -22.08 -33.93
N ASN A 249 23.14 -21.12 -33.30
CA ASN A 249 23.71 -19.93 -32.66
C ASN A 249 24.81 -19.25 -33.50
N GLU A 250 24.55 -19.12 -34.79
CA GLU A 250 25.48 -18.56 -35.78
C GLU A 250 25.75 -17.07 -35.54
N LYS A 251 24.69 -16.30 -35.26
CA LYS A 251 24.76 -14.86 -34.95
C LYS A 251 25.24 -14.57 -33.51
N GLY A 252 25.57 -15.61 -32.72
CA GLY A 252 26.08 -15.49 -31.34
C GLY A 252 25.08 -14.94 -30.32
N PHE A 253 23.79 -14.86 -30.65
CA PHE A 253 22.74 -14.25 -29.83
C PHE A 253 22.46 -14.96 -28.50
N PHE A 254 22.68 -16.28 -28.46
CA PHE A 254 22.39 -17.12 -27.30
C PHE A 254 23.68 -17.52 -26.58
N ARG A 255 23.58 -17.81 -25.28
CA ARG A 255 24.74 -18.31 -24.51
C ARG A 255 25.15 -19.73 -24.91
N THR A 256 24.23 -20.53 -25.45
CA THR A 256 24.41 -21.95 -25.81
C THR A 256 23.59 -22.32 -27.04
N LYS A 257 23.87 -23.47 -27.66
CA LYS A 257 23.04 -24.02 -28.76
C LYS A 257 21.92 -24.89 -28.18
N HIS A 258 20.66 -24.57 -28.50
CA HIS A 258 19.45 -25.17 -27.94
C HIS A 258 18.82 -26.22 -28.86
N LYS A 259 19.64 -27.14 -29.39
CA LYS A 259 19.21 -28.17 -30.37
C LYS A 259 18.04 -29.07 -29.89
N ALA A 260 17.90 -29.27 -28.59
CA ALA A 260 16.84 -30.08 -27.99
C ALA A 260 15.52 -29.32 -27.74
N LEU A 261 15.44 -28.02 -28.07
CA LEU A 261 14.24 -27.22 -27.90
C LEU A 261 13.30 -27.41 -29.10
N SER A 262 12.12 -28.00 -28.87
CA SER A 262 11.04 -28.09 -29.86
C SER A 262 10.05 -26.93 -29.68
N ILE A 263 10.02 -26.02 -30.66
CA ILE A 263 8.99 -24.98 -30.75
C ILE A 263 7.69 -25.61 -31.26
N PRO A 264 6.53 -25.44 -30.58
CA PRO A 264 5.25 -25.97 -31.07
C PRO A 264 4.84 -25.39 -32.43
N ASP A 265 4.03 -26.15 -33.18
CA ASP A 265 3.50 -25.68 -34.46
C ASP A 265 2.57 -24.46 -34.30
N SER A 266 1.82 -24.41 -33.19
CA SER A 266 0.95 -23.29 -32.80
C SER A 266 1.69 -22.02 -32.35
N PHE A 267 3.01 -22.04 -32.19
CA PHE A 267 3.79 -20.85 -31.83
C PHE A 267 4.30 -20.13 -33.10
N PRO A 268 4.26 -18.78 -33.19
CA PRO A 268 3.72 -17.85 -32.20
C PRO A 268 2.18 -17.71 -32.30
N ASP A 269 1.51 -17.69 -31.15
CA ASP A 269 0.07 -17.41 -31.10
C ASP A 269 -0.18 -15.91 -31.35
N MET A 270 -0.67 -15.59 -32.54
CA MET A 270 -0.92 -14.22 -32.99
C MET A 270 -2.15 -13.57 -32.34
N ASP A 271 -3.08 -14.32 -31.73
CA ASP A 271 -4.19 -13.73 -30.96
C ASP A 271 -3.76 -13.42 -29.52
N VAL A 272 -2.89 -14.24 -28.93
CA VAL A 272 -2.27 -13.92 -27.63
C VAL A 272 -1.25 -12.78 -27.75
N LEU A 273 -0.51 -12.68 -28.86
CA LEU A 273 0.26 -11.47 -29.20
C LEU A 273 -0.64 -10.22 -29.28
N ARG A 274 -1.88 -10.36 -29.78
CA ARG A 274 -2.84 -9.25 -29.84
C ARG A 274 -3.39 -8.84 -28.48
N TYR A 275 -3.55 -9.74 -27.51
CA TYR A 275 -3.94 -9.32 -26.15
C TYR A 275 -2.94 -8.35 -25.51
N TYR A 276 -1.63 -8.50 -25.76
CA TYR A 276 -0.62 -7.55 -25.25
C TYR A 276 -0.41 -6.31 -26.12
N THR A 277 -0.42 -6.47 -27.45
CA THR A 277 -0.15 -5.35 -28.38
C THR A 277 -1.36 -4.44 -28.55
N HIS A 278 -2.57 -5.03 -28.62
CA HIS A 278 -3.85 -4.39 -28.88
C HIS A 278 -4.93 -4.85 -27.86
N PRO A 279 -4.72 -4.59 -26.55
CA PRO A 279 -5.66 -5.00 -25.50
C PRO A 279 -7.05 -4.37 -25.65
N VAL A 280 -8.06 -4.98 -25.01
CA VAL A 280 -9.42 -4.42 -24.95
C VAL A 280 -9.48 -3.32 -23.88
N VAL A 281 -9.39 -2.07 -24.35
CA VAL A 281 -9.31 -0.83 -23.54
C VAL A 281 -10.31 0.22 -24.02
N SER A 282 -10.51 1.29 -23.25
CA SER A 282 -11.51 2.33 -23.54
C SER A 282 -11.33 3.00 -24.90
N GLN A 283 -12.46 3.28 -25.55
CA GLN A 283 -12.50 4.13 -26.74
C GLN A 283 -12.07 5.56 -26.39
N GLN A 284 -11.44 6.24 -27.36
CA GLN A 284 -10.91 7.59 -27.22
C GLN A 284 -11.89 8.61 -26.58
N PRO A 285 -13.19 8.69 -26.94
CA PRO A 285 -14.12 9.63 -26.31
C PRO A 285 -14.32 9.42 -24.79
N THR A 286 -14.18 8.18 -24.30
CA THR A 286 -14.22 7.88 -22.85
C THR A 286 -12.93 8.33 -22.16
N VAL A 287 -11.76 8.16 -22.80
CA VAL A 287 -10.49 8.64 -22.25
C VAL A 287 -10.42 10.16 -22.23
N GLU A 288 -10.89 10.82 -23.29
CA GLU A 288 -11.00 12.29 -23.36
C GLU A 288 -12.00 12.85 -22.35
N ARG A 289 -13.10 12.12 -22.10
CA ARG A 289 -14.06 12.49 -21.04
C ARG A 289 -13.41 12.37 -19.66
N LEU A 290 -12.74 11.26 -19.36
CA LEU A 290 -11.96 11.10 -18.12
C LEU A 290 -10.90 12.19 -17.98
N GLY A 291 -10.16 12.54 -19.04
CA GLY A 291 -9.18 13.63 -19.04
C GLY A 291 -9.73 15.03 -18.75
N ARG A 292 -11.07 15.22 -18.77
CA ARG A 292 -11.76 16.45 -18.35
C ARG A 292 -12.44 16.33 -16.98
N GLU A 293 -12.96 15.14 -16.65
CA GLU A 293 -13.71 14.86 -15.41
C GLU A 293 -12.79 14.49 -14.23
N PHE A 294 -11.56 14.06 -14.49
CA PHE A 294 -10.55 13.66 -13.51
C PHE A 294 -9.39 14.66 -13.47
N PRO A 295 -8.94 15.13 -12.28
CA PRO A 295 -9.39 14.74 -10.93
C PRO A 295 -10.78 15.28 -10.59
N SER A 296 -11.57 14.45 -9.92
CA SER A 296 -12.86 14.89 -9.39
C SER A 296 -12.67 15.94 -8.29
N LYS A 297 -13.61 16.89 -8.21
CA LYS A 297 -13.71 17.88 -7.12
C LYS A 297 -14.62 17.40 -5.97
N THR A 298 -15.06 16.14 -5.98
CA THR A 298 -15.86 15.55 -4.90
C THR A 298 -15.04 15.46 -3.61
N ARG A 299 -15.48 16.16 -2.56
CA ARG A 299 -14.91 16.04 -1.21
C ARG A 299 -15.38 14.75 -0.52
N VAL A 300 -14.68 14.37 0.53
CA VAL A 300 -15.01 13.20 1.36
C VAL A 300 -16.39 13.38 2.01
N ASP A 301 -17.26 12.39 1.83
CA ASP A 301 -18.60 12.35 2.44
C ASP A 301 -18.50 11.78 3.87
N ILE A 302 -18.31 12.68 4.83
CA ILE A 302 -18.12 12.33 6.25
C ILE A 302 -19.39 11.69 6.84
N GLY A 303 -20.58 12.09 6.39
CA GLY A 303 -21.86 11.53 6.83
C GLY A 303 -22.06 10.11 6.31
N GLY A 304 -21.92 9.92 4.99
CA GLY A 304 -22.00 8.61 4.37
C GLY A 304 -20.87 7.66 4.81
N LEU A 305 -19.67 8.17 5.16
CA LEU A 305 -18.64 7.38 5.84
C LEU A 305 -19.05 6.99 7.27
N ARG A 306 -19.66 7.91 8.04
CA ARG A 306 -20.11 7.63 9.41
C ARG A 306 -21.15 6.51 9.45
N GLU A 307 -22.10 6.50 8.52
CA GLU A 307 -23.03 5.39 8.28
C GLU A 307 -22.27 4.13 7.84
N PHE A 308 -21.41 4.23 6.82
CA PHE A 308 -20.71 3.07 6.27
C PHE A 308 -19.89 2.31 7.31
N VAL A 309 -19.14 2.99 8.18
CA VAL A 309 -18.37 2.33 9.24
C VAL A 309 -19.26 1.77 10.36
N ARG A 310 -20.43 2.38 10.61
CA ARG A 310 -21.43 1.87 11.55
C ARG A 310 -21.95 0.51 11.06
N ASP A 311 -22.39 0.44 9.81
CA ASP A 311 -23.04 -0.73 9.22
C ASP A 311 -22.05 -1.84 8.81
N THR A 312 -20.81 -1.47 8.44
CA THR A 312 -19.85 -2.41 7.83
C THR A 312 -18.80 -2.93 8.81
N PHE A 313 -18.42 -2.13 9.81
CA PHE A 313 -17.35 -2.45 10.76
C PHE A 313 -17.81 -2.52 12.22
N ASP A 314 -19.13 -2.41 12.46
CA ASP A 314 -19.76 -2.29 13.79
C ASP A 314 -19.23 -1.12 14.62
N TRP A 315 -18.82 -0.01 13.99
CA TRP A 315 -18.40 1.21 14.69
C TRP A 315 -19.64 2.00 15.14
N THR A 316 -20.40 1.42 16.07
CA THR A 316 -21.62 1.97 16.66
C THR A 316 -21.32 3.04 17.73
N TYR A 317 -22.35 3.81 18.08
CA TYR A 317 -22.35 4.78 19.18
C TYR A 317 -21.26 5.88 19.09
N ARG A 318 -21.20 6.71 20.12
CA ARG A 318 -20.15 7.74 20.30
C ARG A 318 -18.72 7.16 20.20
N ALA A 319 -18.51 5.92 20.66
CA ALA A 319 -17.21 5.25 20.60
C ALA A 319 -16.73 5.02 19.16
N GLY A 320 -17.60 4.50 18.28
CA GLY A 320 -17.30 4.31 16.87
C GLY A 320 -17.12 5.62 16.10
N ALA A 321 -17.88 6.66 16.47
CA ALA A 321 -17.70 8.01 15.93
C ALA A 321 -16.33 8.62 16.32
N VAL A 322 -15.92 8.49 17.58
CA VAL A 322 -14.58 8.90 18.06
C VAL A 322 -13.46 8.12 17.34
N LYS A 323 -13.64 6.81 17.09
CA LYS A 323 -12.67 6.02 16.30
C LYS A 323 -12.57 6.52 14.86
N LEU A 324 -13.69 6.86 14.21
CA LEU A 324 -13.69 7.47 12.88
C LEU A 324 -12.96 8.82 12.85
N VAL A 325 -13.24 9.73 13.80
CA VAL A 325 -12.55 11.03 13.91
C VAL A 325 -11.04 10.83 14.09
N ARG A 326 -10.61 9.96 15.01
CA ARG A 326 -9.19 9.65 15.27
C ARG A 326 -8.44 9.19 14.02
N VAL A 327 -9.08 8.36 13.19
CA VAL A 327 -8.46 7.77 11.99
C VAL A 327 -8.49 8.72 10.80
N LEU A 328 -9.58 9.48 10.60
CA LEU A 328 -9.80 10.28 9.38
C LEU A 328 -9.21 11.70 9.47
N ALA A 329 -9.22 12.34 10.64
CA ALA A 329 -8.73 13.71 10.82
C ALA A 329 -7.26 13.94 10.39
N PRO A 330 -6.30 13.02 10.65
CA PRO A 330 -4.92 13.16 10.17
C PRO A 330 -4.80 13.39 8.66
N SER A 331 -5.64 12.70 7.87
CA SER A 331 -5.59 12.76 6.42
C SER A 331 -6.45 13.88 5.83
N LEU A 332 -7.57 14.24 6.48
CA LEU A 332 -8.34 15.42 6.09
C LEU A 332 -7.60 16.74 6.36
N LEU A 333 -6.72 16.80 7.37
CA LEU A 333 -5.78 17.92 7.52
C LEU A 333 -4.90 18.07 6.26
N VAL A 334 -4.29 16.98 5.78
CA VAL A 334 -3.44 17.01 4.57
C VAL A 334 -4.23 17.43 3.33
N GLN A 335 -5.47 16.93 3.17
CA GLN A 335 -6.35 17.38 2.07
C GLN A 335 -6.75 18.85 2.21
N SER A 336 -7.04 19.35 3.43
CA SER A 336 -7.37 20.76 3.65
C SER A 336 -6.20 21.70 3.36
N LEU A 337 -4.95 21.26 3.63
CA LEU A 337 -3.75 21.98 3.22
C LEU A 337 -3.63 22.01 1.69
N LEU A 338 -3.77 20.85 1.03
CA LEU A 338 -3.68 20.73 -0.44
C LEU A 338 -4.78 21.49 -1.18
N ASP A 339 -6.01 21.51 -0.67
CA ASP A 339 -7.11 22.32 -1.22
C ASP A 339 -6.75 23.81 -1.19
N ALA A 340 -6.21 24.31 -0.07
CA ALA A 340 -5.81 25.71 0.08
C ALA A 340 -4.77 26.13 -0.97
N CYS A 341 -3.81 25.26 -1.32
CA CYS A 341 -2.83 25.50 -2.38
C CYS A 341 -3.45 25.78 -3.76
N THR A 342 -4.66 25.26 -4.03
CA THR A 342 -5.26 25.27 -5.38
C THR A 342 -6.21 26.45 -5.64
N VAL A 343 -6.59 27.21 -4.61
CA VAL A 343 -7.64 28.24 -4.68
C VAL A 343 -7.07 29.66 -4.85
N ASP A 344 -5.77 29.86 -4.58
CA ASP A 344 -5.08 31.17 -4.57
C ASP A 344 -4.98 31.89 -5.95
N SER A 345 -5.66 31.43 -7.00
CA SER A 345 -5.66 32.10 -8.32
C SER A 345 -6.73 33.21 -8.47
N GLU A 346 -7.83 33.19 -7.71
CA GLU A 346 -8.99 34.10 -7.93
C GLU A 346 -9.67 34.55 -6.62
N ALA A 347 -8.92 35.09 -5.64
CA ALA A 347 -9.53 35.77 -4.51
C ALA A 347 -8.67 36.93 -3.95
N SER A 348 -9.18 38.17 -4.04
CA SER A 348 -8.66 39.32 -3.28
C SER A 348 -9.13 39.22 -1.82
N GLY A 349 -8.52 38.30 -1.07
CA GLY A 349 -8.76 38.13 0.36
C GLY A 349 -7.82 38.98 1.20
N ASP A 350 -8.36 39.72 2.18
CA ASP A 350 -7.54 40.46 3.14
C ASP A 350 -6.64 39.51 3.96
N HIS A 351 -5.42 39.96 4.24
CA HIS A 351 -4.35 39.21 4.90
C HIS A 351 -4.76 38.71 6.30
N VAL A 352 -5.63 39.46 6.99
CA VAL A 352 -6.24 39.03 8.27
C VAL A 352 -7.11 37.79 8.08
N THR A 353 -7.90 37.73 7.00
CA THR A 353 -8.78 36.59 6.70
C THR A 353 -8.01 35.34 6.30
N LYS A 354 -6.84 35.48 5.65
CA LYS A 354 -5.95 34.34 5.37
C LYS A 354 -5.36 33.78 6.66
N ARG A 355 -4.76 34.61 7.51
CA ARG A 355 -4.22 34.19 8.82
C ARG A 355 -5.29 33.54 9.72
N LEU A 356 -6.53 34.04 9.72
CA LEU A 356 -7.64 33.41 10.44
C LEU A 356 -7.98 32.00 9.91
N LYS A 357 -8.06 31.81 8.59
CA LYS A 357 -8.26 30.49 7.98
C LYS A 357 -7.11 29.53 8.33
N GLU A 358 -5.86 29.98 8.22
CA GLU A 358 -4.70 29.16 8.57
C GLU A 358 -4.76 28.72 10.05
N SER A 359 -5.07 29.63 10.98
CA SER A 359 -5.22 29.32 12.42
C SER A 359 -6.40 28.38 12.76
N THR A 360 -7.37 28.24 11.85
CA THR A 360 -8.46 27.26 11.99
C THR A 360 -7.92 25.85 11.71
N VAL A 361 -7.12 25.69 10.65
CA VAL A 361 -6.56 24.41 10.20
C VAL A 361 -5.35 23.97 11.05
N VAL A 362 -4.43 24.88 11.33
CA VAL A 362 -3.19 24.64 12.07
C VAL A 362 -3.14 25.52 13.32
N LYS A 363 -3.07 24.91 14.51
CA LYS A 363 -2.98 25.64 15.78
C LYS A 363 -1.54 26.04 16.13
N ALA A 364 -0.55 25.22 15.74
CA ALA A 364 0.88 25.51 15.91
C ALA A 364 1.77 24.57 15.06
N ILE A 365 2.97 25.02 14.73
CA ILE A 365 4.09 24.18 14.27
C ILE A 365 5.11 24.10 15.40
N SER A 366 5.70 22.92 15.63
CA SER A 366 6.60 22.68 16.76
C SER A 366 8.01 22.27 16.33
N ASN A 367 8.18 21.04 15.83
CA ASN A 367 9.47 20.44 15.46
C ASN A 367 9.59 20.19 13.95
N ARG A 368 10.82 20.01 13.47
CA ARG A 368 11.17 19.52 12.14
C ARG A 368 11.93 18.19 12.24
N ARG A 369 11.74 17.29 11.28
CA ARG A 369 12.55 16.06 11.14
C ARG A 369 12.82 15.73 9.66
N ALA A 370 13.71 14.77 9.44
CA ALA A 370 13.79 13.99 8.21
C ALA A 370 13.85 12.52 8.61
N HIS A 371 12.87 11.69 8.20
CA HIS A 371 12.72 10.33 8.71
C HIS A 371 12.99 9.27 7.63
N PHE A 372 13.46 8.08 8.02
CA PHE A 372 13.79 7.02 7.06
C PHE A 372 12.54 6.48 6.37
N SER A 373 11.38 6.44 7.04
CA SER A 373 10.11 5.99 6.43
C SER A 373 9.60 6.92 5.31
N THR A 374 10.17 8.11 5.22
CA THR A 374 9.88 9.15 4.22
C THR A 374 11.09 9.43 3.32
N ASP A 375 12.05 8.50 3.23
CA ASP A 375 13.28 8.63 2.41
C ASP A 375 14.06 9.93 2.71
N ALA A 376 14.12 10.30 4.00
CA ALA A 376 14.68 11.52 4.55
C ALA A 376 14.08 12.83 3.99
N MET A 377 12.83 12.79 3.49
CA MET A 377 12.06 13.99 3.16
C MET A 377 11.79 14.81 4.43
N PRO A 378 11.89 16.15 4.39
CA PRO A 378 11.57 17.01 5.53
C PRO A 378 10.08 16.97 5.92
N GLU A 379 9.82 16.86 7.22
CA GLU A 379 8.48 16.86 7.81
C GLU A 379 8.40 17.81 9.02
N LEU A 380 7.27 18.48 9.18
CA LEU A 380 6.96 19.37 10.30
C LEU A 380 5.95 18.72 11.24
N ARG A 381 6.09 18.98 12.54
CA ARG A 381 5.18 18.50 13.60
C ARG A 381 4.09 19.54 13.86
N ILE A 382 2.96 19.35 13.19
CA ILE A 382 1.77 20.19 13.25
C ILE A 382 0.90 19.81 14.46
N SER A 383 0.34 20.84 15.12
CA SER A 383 -0.76 20.75 16.08
C SER A 383 -2.08 21.17 15.43
N TYR A 384 -3.11 20.32 15.54
CA TYR A 384 -4.44 20.53 14.99
C TYR A 384 -5.51 19.95 15.94
N VAL A 385 -6.78 20.28 15.76
CA VAL A 385 -7.89 19.70 16.54
C VAL A 385 -8.64 18.70 15.66
N PRO A 386 -8.82 17.42 16.07
CA PRO A 386 -9.46 16.42 15.21
C PRO A 386 -10.90 16.74 14.83
N ILE A 387 -11.72 17.25 15.76
CA ILE A 387 -13.13 17.54 15.47
C ILE A 387 -13.32 18.70 14.49
N ASP A 388 -12.44 19.71 14.51
CA ASP A 388 -12.42 20.82 13.54
C ASP A 388 -12.25 20.32 12.09
N MET A 389 -11.52 19.22 11.91
CA MET A 389 -11.25 18.60 10.60
C MET A 389 -12.31 17.56 10.19
N VAL A 390 -13.10 17.06 11.14
CA VAL A 390 -14.11 16.02 10.94
C VAL A 390 -15.43 16.47 11.60
N PRO A 391 -16.22 17.35 10.94
CA PRO A 391 -17.48 17.86 11.48
C PRO A 391 -18.52 16.74 11.61
N LEU A 392 -18.49 16.05 12.75
CA LEU A 392 -19.46 15.07 13.22
C LEU A 392 -20.00 15.54 14.56
N ASP A 393 -21.33 15.54 14.70
CA ASP A 393 -21.97 15.75 15.98
C ASP A 393 -21.82 14.47 16.84
N LEU A 394 -20.98 14.55 17.87
CA LEU A 394 -20.72 13.45 18.80
C LEU A 394 -21.74 13.39 19.95
N ASP A 395 -22.55 14.44 20.14
CA ASP A 395 -23.58 14.53 21.17
C ASP A 395 -24.95 14.05 20.63
N ALA A 396 -25.17 14.09 19.32
CA ALA A 396 -26.25 13.39 18.62
C ALA A 396 -26.04 11.85 18.51
N GLU A 397 -24.81 11.36 18.71
CA GLU A 397 -24.56 9.91 18.77
C GLU A 397 -25.00 9.34 20.12
N PRO A 398 -25.84 8.27 20.16
CA PRO A 398 -26.22 7.65 21.41
C PRO A 398 -25.00 7.17 22.19
N VAL A 399 -24.98 7.47 23.49
CA VAL A 399 -24.02 6.91 24.44
C VAL A 399 -24.42 5.46 24.68
N GLU A 400 -23.43 4.56 24.68
CA GLU A 400 -23.65 3.13 24.91
C GLU A 400 -24.09 2.91 26.37
N GLU A 401 -25.33 2.45 26.57
CA GLU A 401 -25.80 2.03 27.89
C GLU A 401 -25.09 0.73 28.29
N VAL A 402 -23.99 0.86 29.06
CA VAL A 402 -23.19 -0.27 29.53
C VAL A 402 -23.98 -1.05 30.59
N ALA A 403 -24.84 -1.97 30.12
CA ALA A 403 -25.49 -2.97 30.95
C ALA A 403 -24.40 -3.77 31.70
N SER A 404 -24.50 -3.80 33.04
CA SER A 404 -23.39 -4.14 33.94
C SER A 404 -23.09 -5.65 34.05
N TYR A 405 -22.89 -6.33 32.92
CA TYR A 405 -22.54 -7.73 32.84
C TYR A 405 -21.01 -7.91 32.77
N GLY A 406 -20.40 -8.24 33.90
CA GLY A 406 -18.96 -8.50 33.99
C GLY A 406 -18.52 -9.66 33.10
N ARG A 407 -17.70 -9.37 32.09
CA ARG A 407 -17.03 -10.35 31.22
C ARG A 407 -15.51 -10.30 31.40
N ASP A 408 -15.04 -10.59 32.61
CA ASP A 408 -13.62 -10.83 32.91
C ASP A 408 -13.17 -12.23 32.39
N GLY A 409 -13.46 -12.52 31.12
CA GLY A 409 -13.34 -13.88 30.56
C GLY A 409 -13.08 -13.92 29.06
N LEU A 410 -11.90 -14.44 28.70
CA LEU A 410 -11.45 -14.86 27.38
C LEU A 410 -11.29 -13.74 26.32
N ALA A 411 -10.02 -13.35 26.13
CA ALA A 411 -9.43 -12.77 24.92
C ALA A 411 -10.31 -11.81 24.10
N LEU A 412 -10.11 -10.51 24.31
CA LEU A 412 -10.38 -9.52 23.27
C LEU A 412 -9.50 -9.84 22.05
N ASN A 413 -10.12 -10.26 20.96
CA ASN A 413 -9.55 -10.09 19.61
C ASN A 413 -9.69 -8.61 19.24
N SER A 414 -8.98 -7.72 19.93
CA SER A 414 -9.13 -6.28 19.71
C SER A 414 -8.55 -5.86 18.36
N ASP A 415 -9.12 -4.79 17.80
CA ASP A 415 -8.65 -4.15 16.57
C ASP A 415 -7.28 -3.46 16.72
N ASP A 416 -6.68 -3.50 17.92
CA ASP A 416 -5.51 -2.70 18.31
C ASP A 416 -4.27 -2.95 17.46
N GLU A 417 -4.17 -4.10 16.78
CA GLU A 417 -3.10 -4.42 15.80
C GLU A 417 -3.03 -3.40 14.64
N PHE A 418 -4.09 -2.60 14.42
CA PHE A 418 -4.06 -1.40 13.57
C PHE A 418 -4.18 -0.06 14.32
N ASP A 419 -4.64 -0.04 15.58
CA ASP A 419 -4.85 1.21 16.34
C ASP A 419 -3.62 1.70 17.13
N GLU A 420 -2.55 0.90 17.24
CA GLU A 420 -1.21 1.37 17.67
C GLU A 420 -0.54 2.27 16.60
N GLU A 421 -0.84 2.08 15.29
CA GLU A 421 -0.21 2.84 14.18
C GLU A 421 -0.47 4.36 14.23
N ALA A 422 -1.52 4.81 14.91
CA ALA A 422 -1.83 6.24 15.07
C ALA A 422 -1.07 6.91 16.23
N ALA A 423 -0.32 6.16 17.03
CA ALA A 423 0.52 6.67 18.12
C ALA A 423 2.03 6.50 17.82
N GLU A 424 2.42 5.37 17.22
CA GLU A 424 3.84 5.03 17.03
C GLU A 424 4.45 5.63 15.76
N VAL A 425 4.76 6.93 15.83
CA VAL A 425 5.87 7.51 15.06
C VAL A 425 6.81 8.29 16.00
N GLY A 426 7.26 7.59 17.04
CA GLY A 426 8.20 8.00 18.08
C GLY A 426 9.22 6.90 18.38
N ASP A 427 10.23 7.23 19.19
CA ASP A 427 11.48 6.47 19.34
C ASP A 427 11.34 5.11 20.08
N GLU A 428 12.28 4.18 19.86
CA GLU A 428 12.27 2.83 20.47
C GLU A 428 12.59 2.87 21.99
N ALA A 429 11.58 3.14 22.82
CA ALA A 429 11.73 3.31 24.28
C ALA A 429 10.86 2.34 25.12
N GLN A 430 11.24 1.06 25.13
CA GLN A 430 10.82 0.00 26.07
C GLN A 430 9.43 0.17 26.74
N ALA A 431 8.36 -0.11 26.00
CA ALA A 431 6.98 0.04 26.47
C ALA A 431 6.62 -0.89 27.64
N LYS A 432 6.71 -0.39 28.88
CA LYS A 432 5.91 -0.93 29.99
C LYS A 432 4.44 -0.59 29.73
N LYS A 433 3.59 -1.60 29.53
CA LYS A 433 2.14 -1.42 29.27
C LYS A 433 1.47 -0.63 30.41
N SER A 434 1.33 0.68 30.21
CA SER A 434 0.49 1.56 31.04
C SER A 434 -0.90 1.66 30.42
N LYS A 435 -1.95 1.81 31.24
CA LYS A 435 -3.32 1.91 30.74
C LYS A 435 -3.44 3.14 29.83
N THR A 436 -3.74 2.92 28.56
CA THR A 436 -3.86 3.98 27.54
C THR A 436 -4.92 4.99 27.97
N LYS A 437 -4.61 6.29 27.89
CA LYS A 437 -5.60 7.35 28.12
C LYS A 437 -6.65 7.32 26.99
N PRO A 438 -7.91 7.68 27.26
CA PRO A 438 -8.90 7.86 26.20
C PRO A 438 -8.42 8.92 25.19
N PHE A 439 -8.74 8.72 23.91
CA PHE A 439 -8.38 9.66 22.86
C PHE A 439 -9.26 10.90 22.94
N ASP A 440 -8.64 12.07 23.06
CA ASP A 440 -9.33 13.36 23.07
C ASP A 440 -9.46 13.91 21.64
N VAL A 441 -10.70 14.10 21.20
CA VAL A 441 -11.10 14.63 19.88
C VAL A 441 -11.22 16.16 19.86
N LEU A 442 -11.37 16.78 21.04
CA LEU A 442 -11.48 18.24 21.21
C LEU A 442 -10.10 18.86 21.51
N GLY A 443 -9.23 18.08 22.14
CA GLY A 443 -7.86 18.47 22.45
C GLY A 443 -6.92 18.54 21.24
N PRO A 444 -5.84 19.34 21.33
CA PRO A 444 -4.84 19.45 20.28
C PRO A 444 -4.05 18.14 20.10
N ASN A 445 -4.06 17.62 18.88
CA ASN A 445 -3.38 16.41 18.46
C ASN A 445 -2.20 16.73 17.53
N LEU A 446 -1.19 15.85 17.49
CA LEU A 446 0.08 16.10 16.83
C LEU A 446 0.37 15.13 15.68
N ILE A 447 0.67 15.65 14.50
CA ILE A 447 0.93 14.90 13.26
C ILE A 447 2.21 15.36 12.57
N TRP A 448 2.91 14.45 11.88
CA TRP A 448 4.01 14.80 10.98
C TRP A 448 3.48 14.96 9.55
N VAL A 449 3.74 16.11 8.92
CA VAL A 449 3.28 16.45 7.56
C VAL A 449 4.48 16.90 6.72
N PRO A 450 4.60 16.52 5.43
CA PRO A 450 5.70 16.96 4.57
C PRO A 450 5.78 18.48 4.47
N GLU A 451 6.97 19.03 4.68
CA GLU A 451 7.21 20.48 4.83
C GLU A 451 6.64 21.31 3.66
N HIS A 452 6.83 20.85 2.43
CA HIS A 452 6.34 21.53 1.23
C HIS A 452 4.80 21.64 1.19
N ILE A 453 4.06 20.67 1.74
CA ILE A 453 2.59 20.74 1.83
C ILE A 453 2.17 21.81 2.86
N VAL A 454 2.96 22.01 3.92
CA VAL A 454 2.71 23.04 4.94
C VAL A 454 3.00 24.44 4.38
N GLN A 455 4.12 24.59 3.68
CA GLN A 455 4.52 25.84 3.01
C GLN A 455 3.45 26.33 2.02
N LEU A 456 2.87 25.43 1.22
CA LEU A 456 1.83 25.79 0.25
C LEU A 456 0.45 26.01 0.89
N GLY A 457 0.11 25.26 1.95
CA GLY A 457 -1.24 25.28 2.55
C GLY A 457 -1.46 26.32 3.66
N VAL A 458 -0.41 26.66 4.43
CA VAL A 458 -0.46 27.63 5.54
C VAL A 458 0.81 28.51 5.61
N PRO A 459 1.12 29.26 4.54
CA PRO A 459 2.39 29.98 4.40
C PRO A 459 2.68 30.96 5.55
N LEU A 460 1.67 31.71 6.03
CA LEU A 460 1.89 32.74 7.05
C LEU A 460 2.29 32.11 8.39
N THR A 461 1.64 31.01 8.79
CA THR A 461 2.01 30.30 10.02
C THR A 461 3.35 29.56 9.92
N PHE A 462 3.78 29.21 8.70
CA PHE A 462 5.12 28.68 8.44
C PHE A 462 6.20 29.77 8.58
N GLU A 463 5.99 30.96 7.98
CA GLU A 463 6.87 32.12 8.09
C GLU A 463 7.02 32.58 9.56
N ASP A 464 5.90 32.73 10.29
CA ASP A 464 5.87 33.05 11.72
C ASP A 464 6.72 32.06 12.55
N TRP A 465 6.73 30.77 12.18
CA TRP A 465 7.49 29.73 12.85
C TRP A 465 8.99 29.75 12.48
N GLU A 466 9.34 29.98 11.20
CA GLU A 466 10.73 30.13 10.77
C GLU A 466 11.39 31.39 11.37
N GLU A 467 10.68 32.52 11.47
CA GLU A 467 11.16 33.68 12.21
C GLU A 467 11.38 33.35 13.69
N SER A 468 10.43 32.63 14.31
CA SER A 468 10.55 32.18 15.69
C SER A 468 11.73 31.23 15.91
N LEU A 469 12.17 30.45 14.91
CA LEU A 469 13.41 29.66 14.96
C LEU A 469 14.65 30.55 14.81
N ARG A 470 14.71 31.39 13.77
CA ARG A 470 15.83 32.29 13.50
C ARG A 470 16.12 33.21 14.70
N MET A 471 15.09 33.74 15.36
CA MET A 471 15.25 34.53 16.59
C MET A 471 15.80 33.70 17.78
N LYS A 472 15.39 32.43 17.93
CA LYS A 472 15.92 31.53 18.98
C LYS A 472 17.38 31.16 18.72
N GLU A 473 17.78 30.99 17.46
CA GLU A 473 19.17 30.71 17.09
C GLU A 473 20.06 31.92 17.33
N LEU A 474 19.68 33.12 16.85
CA LEU A 474 20.39 34.36 17.14
C LEU A 474 20.49 34.65 18.64
N ALA A 475 19.43 34.39 19.43
CA ALA A 475 19.47 34.52 20.88
C ALA A 475 20.42 33.51 21.56
N LYS A 476 20.51 32.29 21.03
CA LYS A 476 21.42 31.23 21.50
C LYS A 476 22.88 31.54 21.14
N GLU A 477 23.14 32.09 19.96
CA GLU A 477 24.46 32.57 19.56
C GLU A 477 24.91 33.78 20.40
N ALA A 478 24.04 34.77 20.61
CA ALA A 478 24.29 35.89 21.50
C ALA A 478 24.57 35.43 22.95
N ALA A 479 23.84 34.42 23.44
CA ALA A 479 24.09 33.82 24.76
C ALA A 479 25.40 33.01 24.83
N ALA A 480 25.86 32.44 23.71
CA ALA A 480 27.15 31.74 23.63
C ALA A 480 28.34 32.72 23.49
N ALA A 481 28.15 33.85 22.82
CA ALA A 481 29.12 34.93 22.68
C ALA A 481 29.24 35.80 23.95
N ALA A 482 28.22 35.81 24.81
CA ALA A 482 28.22 36.56 26.06
C ALA A 482 29.38 36.12 26.99
N PRO A 483 30.22 37.06 27.48
CA PRO A 483 31.37 36.70 28.30
C PRO A 483 30.92 36.08 29.63
N LYS A 484 31.43 34.88 29.93
CA LYS A 484 31.13 34.12 31.16
C LYS A 484 31.53 34.92 32.41
N ARG A 485 30.57 35.67 32.98
CA ARG A 485 30.76 36.46 34.21
C ARG A 485 31.32 35.58 35.33
N GLY A 486 32.56 35.85 35.73
CA GLY A 486 33.27 35.07 36.74
C GLY A 486 32.50 34.98 38.05
N ARG A 487 32.23 33.75 38.50
CA ARG A 487 31.54 33.44 39.77
C ARG A 487 32.37 33.99 40.94
N LYS A 488 32.00 35.16 41.47
CA LYS A 488 32.70 35.81 42.59
C LYS A 488 32.86 34.83 43.75
N ARG A 489 34.10 34.59 44.18
CA ARG A 489 34.41 33.81 45.39
C ARG A 489 33.84 34.54 46.61
N ALA A 490 33.06 33.84 47.42
CA ALA A 490 32.70 34.33 48.76
C ALA A 490 33.95 34.31 49.66
N VAL A 491 34.11 35.35 50.48
CA VAL A 491 35.24 35.51 51.39
C VAL A 491 34.99 34.70 52.67
N LYS A 492 35.97 33.90 53.10
CA LYS A 492 35.93 33.22 54.42
C LYS A 492 36.20 34.23 55.54
N LYS A 493 35.49 34.09 56.67
CA LYS A 493 35.91 34.61 57.98
C LYS A 493 36.49 33.45 58.83
N PRO A 494 37.34 33.73 59.84
CA PRO A 494 38.09 32.71 60.58
C PRO A 494 37.29 32.04 61.71
N ASP A 495 37.97 31.09 62.35
CA ASP A 495 37.51 30.09 63.32
C ASP A 495 37.43 30.62 64.78
N VAL A 496 36.74 29.89 65.67
CA VAL A 496 37.03 29.73 67.12
C VAL A 496 36.01 28.77 67.80
N VAL A 497 36.52 27.59 68.20
CA VAL A 497 36.22 26.77 69.40
C VAL A 497 34.80 26.24 69.69
N SER A 498 34.74 24.97 70.09
CA SER A 498 33.56 24.21 70.51
C SER A 498 33.09 24.48 71.94
N GLY A 499 31.75 24.56 72.14
CA GLY A 499 31.10 24.33 73.43
C GLY A 499 30.38 22.97 73.45
N SER A 500 30.34 22.30 74.60
CA SER A 500 29.76 20.96 74.75
C SER A 500 28.41 20.95 75.47
N LEU A 501 27.38 20.39 74.85
CA LEU A 501 26.57 19.29 75.42
C LEU A 501 25.68 18.67 74.31
N ASP A 502 25.04 17.54 74.64
CA ASP A 502 24.12 16.73 73.82
C ASP A 502 24.74 15.64 72.92
N LYS A 503 25.47 14.75 73.59
CA LYS A 503 25.29 13.31 73.35
C LYS A 503 23.87 12.89 73.77
N TRP A 504 23.43 11.72 73.28
CA TRP A 504 22.13 11.04 73.50
C TRP A 504 21.05 11.34 72.45
N VAL A 505 20.18 10.34 72.25
CA VAL A 505 19.12 10.22 71.22
C VAL A 505 19.62 10.26 69.76
N LYS A 506 19.74 9.08 69.14
CA LYS A 506 19.71 8.90 67.67
C LYS A 506 18.35 8.39 67.25
N VAL A 507 17.79 8.92 66.16
CA VAL A 507 16.64 8.35 65.45
C VAL A 507 17.11 7.80 64.11
N THR A 508 16.65 6.61 63.75
CA THR A 508 17.14 5.84 62.60
C THR A 508 16.02 5.56 61.61
N LYS A 509 16.28 5.68 60.31
CA LYS A 509 15.56 4.96 59.25
C LYS A 509 16.57 4.22 58.37
N ASN A 510 16.35 2.93 58.17
CA ASN A 510 17.28 2.03 57.50
C ASN A 510 17.06 1.98 55.99
N LEU A 511 18.15 1.88 55.25
CA LEU A 511 18.18 1.13 53.98
C LEU A 511 18.30 -0.36 54.31
N LEU A 512 17.66 -1.22 53.53
CA LEU A 512 17.82 -2.68 53.61
C LEU A 512 18.44 -3.20 52.31
N LEU A 513 19.68 -3.68 52.41
CA LEU A 513 20.26 -4.67 51.50
C LEU A 513 21.07 -5.64 52.36
N SER A 514 20.90 -6.94 52.15
CA SER A 514 21.42 -7.99 53.04
C SER A 514 22.81 -8.49 52.66
N SER A 515 23.74 -8.42 53.61
CA SER A 515 24.64 -9.51 54.09
C SER A 515 24.69 -10.82 53.28
N SER A 516 25.81 -11.54 53.12
CA SER A 516 27.18 -11.52 53.70
C SER A 516 28.00 -12.70 53.08
N PRO A 517 29.25 -13.08 53.48
CA PRO A 517 30.16 -12.52 54.49
C PRO A 517 31.64 -12.26 54.05
N ALA A 518 32.40 -11.72 55.01
CA ALA A 518 33.87 -11.68 55.23
C ALA A 518 34.67 -12.99 54.96
N ARG A 519 36.02 -13.07 54.97
CA ARG A 519 37.19 -12.13 55.06
C ARG A 519 38.47 -12.92 54.67
N GLY A 520 39.54 -12.26 54.20
CA GLY A 520 40.88 -12.87 53.97
C GLY A 520 41.95 -11.81 53.64
N SER A 521 43.25 -12.13 53.78
CA SER A 521 44.36 -11.15 53.76
C SER A 521 45.41 -11.35 52.64
N ASN A 522 46.06 -10.23 52.28
CA ASN A 522 47.23 -10.02 51.39
C ASN A 522 48.40 -11.03 51.58
N PRO A 523 49.41 -11.15 50.65
CA PRO A 523 49.79 -10.19 49.58
C PRO A 523 50.17 -10.78 48.18
N PHE A 524 50.63 -9.86 47.31
CA PHE A 524 51.37 -9.98 46.02
C PHE A 524 52.61 -10.92 46.00
N PRO A 525 53.27 -11.24 44.84
CA PRO A 525 53.00 -10.86 43.43
C PRO A 525 53.21 -11.97 42.31
N ASP A 526 52.89 -11.60 41.07
CA ASP A 526 53.59 -11.88 39.78
C ASP A 526 53.62 -13.24 39.00
N LEU A 527 53.95 -13.10 37.70
CA LEU A 527 54.46 -14.03 36.65
C LEU A 527 53.55 -15.10 35.96
N LEU A 528 53.27 -14.80 34.67
CA LEU A 528 53.38 -15.65 33.46
C LEU A 528 53.16 -17.18 33.54
N SER A 529 52.17 -17.71 32.78
CA SER A 529 52.39 -18.53 31.54
C SER A 529 51.18 -19.38 31.08
N SER A 530 51.13 -19.70 29.78
CA SER A 530 50.36 -20.79 29.15
C SER A 530 51.32 -22.00 28.88
N PRO A 531 50.94 -23.22 28.38
CA PRO A 531 49.68 -23.61 27.70
C PRO A 531 49.17 -25.10 27.80
N THR A 532 47.97 -25.38 27.23
CA THR A 532 47.52 -26.64 26.55
C THR A 532 47.32 -28.03 27.23
N ARG A 533 46.45 -28.86 26.59
CA ARG A 533 46.33 -30.36 26.61
C ARG A 533 45.64 -30.98 27.86
N SER A 534 45.01 -32.18 27.89
CA SER A 534 44.88 -33.34 26.95
C SER A 534 43.51 -34.09 27.07
N LYS A 535 43.28 -35.14 26.24
CA LYS A 535 42.11 -36.09 26.26
C LYS A 535 42.42 -37.44 26.98
N PRO A 536 41.38 -38.26 27.30
CA PRO A 536 41.15 -39.61 26.68
C PRO A 536 39.85 -39.68 25.80
N THR A 537 39.41 -40.69 24.99
CA THR A 537 39.76 -42.09 24.59
C THR A 537 39.39 -43.23 25.56
N ARG A 538 38.71 -44.36 25.20
CA ARG A 538 38.22 -45.05 23.95
C ARG A 538 36.98 -45.92 24.32
N LYS A 539 36.01 -46.37 23.47
CA LYS A 539 35.98 -47.19 22.21
C LYS A 539 36.54 -48.63 22.33
N PRO A 540 36.14 -49.65 21.50
CA PRO A 540 35.22 -49.69 20.33
C PRO A 540 33.91 -50.48 20.68
N ARG A 541 33.22 -51.37 19.92
CA ARG A 541 33.29 -52.01 18.56
C ARG A 541 31.90 -52.60 18.16
N GLY A 542 31.54 -52.66 16.86
CA GLY A 542 30.45 -53.51 16.32
C GLY A 542 29.82 -53.00 15.00
N GLN A 543 29.56 -53.87 14.02
CA GLN A 543 28.99 -53.53 12.69
C GLN A 543 28.18 -54.70 12.10
N ALA A 544 27.04 -54.44 11.44
CA ALA A 544 26.52 -55.12 10.24
C ALA A 544 25.14 -54.54 9.80
N ALA A 545 24.74 -54.81 8.56
CA ALA A 545 23.44 -54.51 7.91
C ALA A 545 23.20 -55.58 6.81
N PRO A 546 22.23 -55.53 5.87
CA PRO A 546 21.05 -54.65 5.66
C PRO A 546 19.75 -55.45 5.32
N LYS A 547 18.83 -54.87 4.51
CA LYS A 547 17.58 -55.42 3.89
C LYS A 547 16.32 -55.35 4.79
N GLN A 548 15.08 -55.28 4.27
CA GLN A 548 14.60 -55.20 2.87
C GLN A 548 13.31 -54.36 2.71
N THR A 549 12.85 -54.22 1.46
CA THR A 549 11.64 -53.52 0.98
C THR A 549 10.34 -54.26 1.24
N SER A 550 9.24 -53.52 1.44
CA SER A 550 7.91 -53.90 0.91
C SER A 550 7.01 -52.67 0.73
N SER A 551 5.95 -52.82 -0.07
CA SER A 551 4.98 -51.78 -0.42
C SER A 551 3.56 -52.28 -0.20
N SER A 552 2.65 -51.43 0.26
CA SER A 552 1.21 -51.63 0.08
C SER A 552 0.43 -50.31 0.21
N SER A 553 -0.70 -50.25 -0.49
CA SER A 553 -1.73 -49.21 -0.36
C SER A 553 -2.78 -49.62 0.68
N THR A 554 -3.70 -48.70 1.05
CA THR A 554 -5.13 -48.71 0.60
C THR A 554 -6.03 -47.90 1.56
N SER A 555 -6.97 -47.12 0.98
CA SER A 555 -8.24 -46.57 1.52
C SER A 555 -8.39 -46.02 2.95
N GLN A 556 -9.00 -44.81 3.04
CA GLN A 556 -10.18 -44.42 3.86
C GLN A 556 -10.13 -44.63 5.41
N THR A 557 -10.78 -43.82 6.27
CA THR A 557 -12.10 -43.16 6.18
C THR A 557 -12.17 -41.84 6.97
N ASN A 558 -13.12 -40.96 6.60
CA ASN A 558 -13.62 -39.89 7.47
C ASN A 558 -15.02 -40.27 8.00
N PRO A 559 -15.29 -40.20 9.32
CA PRO A 559 -16.56 -39.69 9.83
C PRO A 559 -16.52 -38.14 9.79
N TRP A 560 -17.61 -37.37 9.81
CA TRP A 560 -18.99 -37.64 10.21
C TRP A 560 -19.99 -37.17 9.14
N THR A 561 -21.17 -37.80 9.07
CA THR A 561 -22.32 -37.32 8.28
C THR A 561 -23.57 -37.22 9.16
N LEU A 562 -24.50 -36.35 8.77
CA LEU A 562 -25.70 -36.02 9.55
C LEU A 562 -26.66 -37.21 9.67
N ALA A 563 -27.28 -37.36 10.84
CA ALA A 563 -28.61 -37.96 10.95
C ALA A 563 -29.65 -36.95 10.42
N GLY A 564 -30.63 -37.43 9.65
CA GLY A 564 -31.71 -36.61 9.11
C GLY A 564 -33.09 -37.12 9.49
N SER A 565 -34.09 -36.25 9.41
CA SER A 565 -35.52 -36.61 9.46
C SER A 565 -36.25 -35.95 8.30
N GLN A 566 -36.90 -36.75 7.46
CA GLN A 566 -37.83 -36.28 6.43
C GLN A 566 -39.27 -36.44 6.95
N VAL A 567 -40.12 -35.43 6.73
CA VAL A 567 -41.59 -35.65 6.69
C VAL A 567 -42.23 -34.76 5.62
N THR A 568 -42.97 -35.40 4.71
CA THR A 568 -43.97 -34.87 3.74
C THR A 568 -43.57 -33.77 2.74
N THR A 569 -43.89 -34.04 1.47
CA THR A 569 -44.00 -33.07 0.38
C THR A 569 -45.47 -32.70 0.13
N ALA A 570 -45.73 -31.52 -0.42
CA ALA A 570 -47.01 -31.14 -1.00
C ALA A 570 -46.79 -30.64 -2.45
N ARG A 571 -47.68 -31.03 -3.37
CA ARG A 571 -47.51 -30.86 -4.82
C ARG A 571 -48.70 -30.12 -5.39
N VAL A 572 -48.47 -28.94 -5.98
CA VAL A 572 -49.50 -28.20 -6.75
C VAL A 572 -49.12 -28.21 -8.23
N THR A 573 -50.04 -28.71 -9.06
CA THR A 573 -49.88 -28.82 -10.51
C THR A 573 -50.63 -27.71 -11.23
N LYS A 574 -50.14 -27.30 -12.41
CA LYS A 574 -50.88 -26.44 -13.33
C LYS A 574 -52.15 -27.13 -13.84
N SER A 575 -53.19 -26.35 -14.05
CA SER A 575 -54.25 -26.63 -15.03
C SER A 575 -54.58 -25.32 -15.78
N SER A 576 -55.27 -25.44 -16.91
CA SER A 576 -55.52 -24.34 -17.85
C SER A 576 -56.93 -24.43 -18.41
N SER A 577 -57.60 -23.29 -18.58
CA SER A 577 -58.83 -23.16 -19.37
C SER A 577 -58.83 -21.84 -20.14
N SER A 578 -59.65 -21.77 -21.19
CA SER A 578 -59.65 -20.71 -22.20
C SER A 578 -60.93 -19.87 -22.17
N GLY A 579 -60.84 -18.63 -22.67
CA GLY A 579 -61.98 -17.74 -22.90
C GLY A 579 -61.64 -16.65 -23.91
N HIS A 580 -62.52 -16.41 -24.89
CA HIS A 580 -62.33 -15.38 -25.92
C HIS A 580 -62.91 -14.03 -25.50
N THR A 581 -62.34 -12.94 -26.02
CA THR A 581 -63.07 -11.96 -26.87
C THR A 581 -62.12 -10.92 -27.50
N LYS A 582 -62.56 -10.28 -28.61
CA LYS A 582 -62.03 -9.05 -29.21
C LYS A 582 -63.15 -7.99 -29.18
N PRO A 583 -62.84 -6.67 -29.23
CA PRO A 583 -62.84 -5.91 -30.50
C PRO A 583 -61.49 -5.17 -30.70
N SER A 584 -60.90 -4.96 -31.88
CA SER A 584 -61.33 -4.40 -33.18
C SER A 584 -61.23 -2.87 -33.34
N THR A 585 -60.00 -2.40 -33.60
CA THR A 585 -59.62 -1.43 -34.66
C THR A 585 -60.45 -0.17 -34.96
N THR A 586 -59.77 0.98 -34.90
CA THR A 586 -59.91 2.12 -35.85
C THR A 586 -58.53 2.51 -36.42
N ARG A 587 -58.49 3.34 -37.49
CA ARG A 587 -57.35 3.41 -38.43
C ARG A 587 -57.16 4.79 -39.07
N SER A 588 -56.04 5.46 -38.78
CA SER A 588 -55.47 6.58 -39.57
C SER A 588 -54.01 6.87 -39.12
N GLY A 589 -53.08 7.39 -39.94
CA GLY A 589 -53.04 7.33 -41.40
C GLY A 589 -52.74 8.62 -42.17
N GLN A 590 -51.54 9.22 -42.05
CA GLN A 590 -50.74 9.74 -43.19
C GLN A 590 -49.31 10.20 -42.74
N PRO A 591 -48.36 10.42 -43.68
CA PRO A 591 -46.97 10.85 -43.41
C PRO A 591 -46.68 12.29 -43.96
N ILE A 592 -45.40 12.57 -44.33
CA ILE A 592 -44.86 13.82 -44.95
C ILE A 592 -44.50 14.92 -43.91
N SER A 593 -43.51 15.80 -44.09
CA SER A 593 -42.05 15.68 -44.38
C SER A 593 -41.41 17.09 -44.30
N ALA A 594 -40.08 17.17 -44.40
CA ALA A 594 -39.28 18.38 -44.66
C ALA A 594 -39.01 19.37 -43.49
N THR A 595 -37.74 19.78 -43.46
CA THR A 595 -37.12 20.96 -42.81
C THR A 595 -37.34 22.24 -43.62
N PRO A 596 -37.02 23.45 -43.11
CA PRO A 596 -36.41 23.76 -41.80
C PRO A 596 -37.39 24.28 -40.74
#